data_AF-A0A498MGF7-F1
#
_entry.id   AF-A0A498MGF7-F1
#
_cell.length_a   1.000
_cell.length_b   1.000
_cell.length_c   1.000
_cell.angle_alpha   90.00
_cell.angle_beta   90.00
_cell.angle_gamma   90.00
#
_symmetry.space_group_name_H-M   'P 1'
#
loop_
_entity.id
_entity.type
_entity.pdbx_description
1 polymer ?
#
loop_
_entity_poly.entity_id
_entity_poly.type
_entity_poly.pdbx_seq_one_letter_code
_entity_poly.pdbx_strand_id
1 'polypeptide(L)'
;MDRTHLLSDQDEAHPSPSCPAGSYADPNTTDGATAPPADLMPVVPGYESLGPNGQVVDGYGVAPAPWSIPVPIPSLFQDCVKSVRVPHTSTVKTRCGSCSGRGRNASDQRCTMCQGSGMIRCHSCGGVGSITCKTCKGKGKLLCFIKLKITWKNNIHVSVIDKRSGFPVELLDKITGEKLLTDMAPMVYPVVSFPDSSVNAASESGVREHQAQFATTCRILQQRQTIELIPITRVHYAWNEKTHIYFVYGTEHKVYTKDYPAKCCCCSIL
;
A
#
# COMPACT_ATOMS: atom_id res chain seq x y z
N MET A 1 -25.38 15.29 16.31
CA MET A 1 -25.49 14.29 15.23
C MET A 1 -24.62 13.11 15.59
N ASP A 2 -24.96 11.93 15.11
CA ASP A 2 -24.18 10.72 15.35
C ASP A 2 -23.48 10.34 14.04
N ARG A 3 -22.17 10.07 14.11
CA ARG A 3 -21.35 9.61 12.99
C ARG A 3 -20.79 8.24 13.35
N THR A 4 -21.05 7.26 12.50
CA THR A 4 -20.50 5.91 12.65
C THR A 4 -19.39 5.73 11.63
N HIS A 5 -18.22 5.28 12.11
CA HIS A 5 -17.11 4.85 11.28
C HIS A 5 -16.94 3.34 11.44
N LEU A 6 -16.78 2.66 10.32
CA LEU A 6 -16.26 1.30 10.29
C LEU A 6 -14.96 1.33 9.49
N LEU A 7 -13.84 1.06 10.15
CA LEU A 7 -12.54 0.87 9.52
C LEU A 7 -12.24 -0.62 9.45
N SER A 8 -11.60 -1.05 8.38
CA SER A 8 -11.09 -2.41 8.24
C SER A 8 -9.72 -2.43 7.60
N ASP A 9 -8.81 -3.13 8.26
CA ASP A 9 -7.54 -3.52 7.69
C ASP A 9 -7.66 -4.81 6.90
N GLN A 10 -7.15 -4.76 5.69
CA GLN A 10 -7.10 -5.90 4.79
C GLN A 10 -5.70 -6.05 4.21
N ASP A 11 -5.34 -7.28 3.87
CA ASP A 11 -4.13 -7.56 3.12
C ASP A 11 -4.38 -8.35 1.83
N GLU A 12 -3.68 -7.95 0.77
CA GLU A 12 -3.61 -8.62 -0.52
C GLU A 12 -2.16 -9.05 -0.79
N ALA A 13 -1.94 -10.31 -1.17
CA ALA A 13 -0.62 -10.87 -1.47
C ALA A 13 -0.51 -11.18 -2.97
N HIS A 14 0.42 -10.52 -3.66
CA HIS A 14 0.63 -10.68 -5.11
C HIS A 14 2.04 -11.21 -5.41
N PRO A 15 2.21 -12.35 -6.11
CA PRO A 15 3.52 -12.86 -6.53
C PRO A 15 4.13 -12.03 -7.68
N SER A 16 5.46 -12.05 -7.85
CA SER A 16 6.14 -11.31 -8.95
C SER A 16 7.21 -12.14 -9.72
N PRO A 17 7.27 -12.08 -11.08
CA PRO A 17 8.25 -12.84 -11.89
C PRO A 17 9.69 -12.27 -11.88
N SER A 18 10.67 -13.13 -12.16
CA SER A 18 12.09 -12.97 -11.80
C SER A 18 13.08 -12.70 -12.95
N CYS A 19 12.69 -12.67 -14.24
CA CYS A 19 13.60 -12.39 -15.36
C CYS A 19 12.89 -11.94 -16.67
N PRO A 20 13.52 -11.11 -17.53
CA PRO A 20 13.08 -10.93 -18.91
C PRO A 20 13.47 -12.16 -19.75
N ALA A 21 12.50 -12.70 -20.49
CA ALA A 21 12.75 -13.61 -21.61
C ALA A 21 13.46 -12.80 -22.71
N GLY A 22 14.76 -13.02 -22.89
CA GLY A 22 15.44 -12.66 -24.13
C GLY A 22 14.98 -13.65 -25.18
N SER A 23 14.32 -13.15 -26.22
CA SER A 23 13.95 -13.87 -27.42
C SER A 23 15.15 -14.61 -28.03
N TYR A 24 15.23 -15.91 -27.82
CA TYR A 24 15.90 -16.84 -28.72
C TYR A 24 15.07 -18.11 -28.76
N ALA A 25 14.39 -18.31 -29.89
CA ALA A 25 13.77 -19.58 -30.24
C ALA A 25 14.88 -20.63 -30.34
N ASP A 26 14.72 -21.73 -29.61
CA ASP A 26 15.52 -22.95 -29.78
C ASP A 26 14.72 -23.88 -30.71
N PRO A 27 15.16 -24.15 -31.95
CA PRO A 27 14.35 -24.86 -32.94
C PRO A 27 14.44 -26.39 -32.79
N ASN A 28 14.34 -26.93 -31.56
CA ASN A 28 14.28 -28.37 -31.36
C ASN A 28 13.78 -28.75 -29.94
N THR A 29 12.47 -28.76 -29.72
CA THR A 29 11.86 -29.72 -28.79
C THR A 29 10.38 -29.92 -29.13
N THR A 30 10.05 -31.13 -29.56
CA THR A 30 8.68 -31.64 -29.72
C THR A 30 8.11 -32.08 -28.36
N ASP A 31 6.77 -32.04 -28.30
CA ASP A 31 5.85 -32.67 -27.34
C ASP A 31 5.59 -32.00 -25.98
N GLY A 32 4.44 -31.31 -25.94
CA GLY A 32 3.29 -31.81 -25.18
C GLY A 32 3.20 -31.49 -23.68
N ALA A 33 2.55 -30.38 -23.34
CA ALA A 33 1.48 -30.30 -22.32
C ALA A 33 0.97 -28.86 -22.21
N THR A 34 -0.34 -28.69 -22.33
CA THR A 34 -1.04 -27.39 -22.23
C THR A 34 -1.25 -27.00 -20.77
N ALA A 35 -0.87 -25.77 -20.41
CA ALA A 35 -1.31 -25.06 -19.22
C ALA A 35 -2.01 -23.73 -19.63
N PRO A 36 -2.99 -23.23 -18.84
CA PRO A 36 -3.98 -22.23 -19.27
C PRO A 36 -3.39 -20.81 -19.39
N PRO A 37 -4.12 -19.86 -20.02
CA PRO A 37 -3.53 -18.73 -20.72
C PRO A 37 -3.01 -17.64 -19.79
N ALA A 38 -1.86 -17.10 -20.18
CA ALA A 38 -1.24 -15.93 -19.59
C ALA A 38 -1.95 -14.68 -20.11
N ASP A 39 -2.61 -13.91 -19.24
CA ASP A 39 -2.79 -12.48 -19.51
C ASP A 39 -3.04 -11.69 -18.22
N LEU A 40 -2.44 -10.49 -18.20
CA LEU A 40 -2.45 -9.46 -17.16
C LEU A 40 -1.53 -9.72 -15.96
N MET A 41 -0.28 -9.23 -16.03
CA MET A 41 0.19 -8.15 -15.13
C MET A 41 1.67 -7.74 -15.38
N PRO A 42 2.02 -6.46 -15.17
CA PRO A 42 3.34 -5.88 -15.49
C PRO A 42 4.40 -6.14 -14.39
N VAL A 43 5.66 -6.34 -14.81
CA VAL A 43 6.79 -6.87 -14.03
C VAL A 43 7.81 -5.78 -13.65
N VAL A 44 8.38 -5.81 -12.43
CA VAL A 44 9.53 -4.95 -12.03
C VAL A 44 10.68 -5.82 -11.44
N PRO A 45 11.95 -5.71 -11.88
CA PRO A 45 13.04 -6.60 -11.45
C PRO A 45 13.82 -6.12 -10.21
N GLY A 46 14.17 -7.04 -9.30
CA GLY A 46 15.18 -6.84 -8.25
C GLY A 46 16.40 -7.74 -8.47
N TYR A 47 17.61 -7.19 -8.38
CA TYR A 47 18.87 -7.94 -8.47
C TYR A 47 19.75 -7.66 -7.25
N GLU A 48 20.39 -8.70 -6.70
CA GLU A 48 21.44 -8.57 -5.69
C GLU A 48 22.71 -9.27 -6.20
N SER A 49 23.86 -8.64 -5.93
CA SER A 49 25.17 -9.20 -6.23
C SER A 49 25.54 -10.16 -5.12
N LEU A 50 26.00 -11.38 -5.46
CA LEU A 50 26.50 -12.34 -4.48
C LEU A 50 27.48 -11.61 -3.54
N GLY A 51 27.27 -11.62 -2.23
CA GLY A 51 28.20 -11.02 -1.27
C GLY A 51 29.57 -11.71 -1.24
N PRO A 52 30.57 -11.18 -0.52
CA PRO A 52 31.90 -11.77 -0.39
C PRO A 52 31.89 -13.18 0.25
N ASN A 53 30.85 -13.53 0.98
CA ASN A 53 30.73 -14.83 1.69
C ASN A 53 29.87 -15.87 0.95
N GLY A 54 29.57 -15.68 -0.33
CA GLY A 54 28.81 -16.67 -1.12
C GLY A 54 27.49 -17.06 -0.47
N GLN A 55 26.61 -16.07 -0.25
CA GLN A 55 25.26 -16.26 0.33
C GLN A 55 24.68 -17.61 -0.12
N VAL A 56 24.43 -18.47 0.86
CA VAL A 56 23.91 -19.82 0.65
C VAL A 56 22.70 -19.71 -0.23
N VAL A 57 22.77 -20.37 -1.40
CA VAL A 57 21.62 -20.47 -2.29
C VAL A 57 20.59 -21.29 -1.53
N ASP A 58 19.61 -20.61 -0.96
CA ASP A 58 18.42 -21.25 -0.40
C ASP A 58 17.57 -21.73 -1.57
N GLY A 59 18.06 -22.75 -2.28
CA GLY A 59 17.48 -23.35 -3.47
C GLY A 59 17.17 -24.83 -3.28
N TYR A 60 17.36 -25.36 -2.07
CA TYR A 60 16.99 -26.72 -1.71
C TYR A 60 15.71 -26.67 -0.87
N GLY A 61 14.57 -26.73 -1.53
CA GLY A 61 13.26 -26.70 -0.87
C GLY A 61 12.11 -26.42 -1.83
N VAL A 62 10.89 -26.69 -1.40
CA VAL A 62 9.67 -26.30 -2.12
C VAL A 62 9.30 -24.90 -1.67
N ALA A 63 9.06 -23.99 -2.62
CA ALA A 63 8.61 -22.63 -2.30
C ALA A 63 7.26 -22.69 -1.55
N PRO A 64 7.12 -21.99 -0.41
CA PRO A 64 5.88 -21.98 0.35
C PRO A 64 4.76 -21.25 -0.40
N ALA A 65 3.51 -21.54 -0.04
CA ALA A 65 2.37 -20.77 -0.52
C ALA A 65 2.47 -19.29 -0.08
N PRO A 66 1.94 -18.32 -0.84
CA PRO A 66 2.09 -16.88 -0.55
C PRO A 66 1.68 -16.48 0.88
N TRP A 67 0.59 -17.08 1.40
CA TRP A 67 0.06 -16.82 2.74
C TRP A 67 0.83 -17.49 3.88
N SER A 68 1.72 -18.43 3.56
CA SER A 68 2.57 -19.14 4.52
C SER A 68 3.92 -18.43 4.73
N ILE A 69 4.17 -17.31 4.04
CA ILE A 69 5.38 -16.52 4.19
C ILE A 69 5.20 -15.57 5.38
N PRO A 70 6.02 -15.68 6.45
CA PRO A 70 5.90 -14.80 7.60
C PRO A 70 6.34 -13.39 7.22
N VAL A 71 5.43 -12.43 7.32
CA VAL A 71 5.72 -11.02 7.07
C VAL A 71 5.28 -10.20 8.28
N PRO A 72 6.12 -9.29 8.81
CA PRO A 72 5.72 -8.44 9.92
C PRO A 72 4.53 -7.57 9.54
N ILE A 73 3.41 -7.79 10.22
CA ILE A 73 2.17 -7.02 10.06
C ILE A 73 2.49 -5.55 10.40
N PRO A 74 2.17 -4.59 9.51
CA PRO A 74 2.36 -3.17 9.79
C PRO A 74 1.43 -2.69 10.91
N SER A 75 1.60 -1.44 11.34
CA SER A 75 0.66 -0.79 12.25
C SER A 75 -0.76 -0.86 11.69
N LEU A 76 -1.73 -1.25 12.53
CA LEU A 76 -3.13 -1.35 12.14
C LEU A 76 -3.67 0.02 11.68
N PHE A 77 -4.59 -0.02 10.72
CA PHE A 77 -5.35 1.08 10.12
C PHE A 77 -4.49 2.05 9.31
N GLN A 78 -3.46 1.51 8.66
CA GLN A 78 -2.52 2.24 7.81
C GLN A 78 -2.20 1.47 6.53
N ASP A 79 -2.29 2.16 5.41
CA ASP A 79 -1.88 1.61 4.12
C ASP A 79 -0.38 1.35 4.11
N CYS A 80 0.02 0.16 3.65
CA CYS A 80 1.42 -0.21 3.60
C CYS A 80 1.69 -1.15 2.42
N VAL A 81 2.90 -1.09 1.87
CA VAL A 81 3.37 -2.03 0.85
C VAL A 81 4.72 -2.56 1.30
N LYS A 82 4.88 -3.88 1.36
CA LYS A 82 6.18 -4.53 1.61
C LYS A 82 6.47 -5.58 0.57
N SER A 83 7.76 -5.70 0.24
CA SER A 83 8.27 -6.72 -0.66
C SER A 83 9.25 -7.61 0.08
N VAL A 84 8.95 -8.91 0.18
CA VAL A 84 9.80 -9.91 0.83
C VAL A 84 10.32 -10.92 -0.18
N ARG A 85 11.50 -11.47 0.04
CA ARG A 85 12.02 -12.59 -0.76
C ARG A 85 11.25 -13.86 -0.41
N VAL A 86 10.82 -14.61 -1.42
CA VAL A 86 10.18 -15.91 -1.21
C VAL A 86 11.26 -16.96 -0.88
N PRO A 87 11.18 -17.64 0.27
CA PRO A 87 12.11 -18.72 0.63
C PRO A 87 12.19 -19.81 -0.43
N HIS A 88 13.34 -20.49 -0.53
CA HIS A 88 13.56 -21.59 -1.48
C HIS A 88 13.44 -21.25 -2.98
N THR A 89 13.35 -19.97 -3.36
CA THR A 89 13.27 -19.53 -4.77
C THR A 89 14.59 -18.95 -5.30
N SER A 90 15.64 -18.97 -4.48
CA SER A 90 16.91 -18.40 -4.85
C SER A 90 17.62 -19.30 -5.87
N THR A 91 17.92 -18.76 -7.03
CA THR A 91 18.63 -19.44 -8.11
C THR A 91 19.78 -18.57 -8.61
N VAL A 92 20.91 -19.19 -8.91
CA VAL A 92 22.02 -18.46 -9.53
C VAL A 92 21.82 -18.47 -11.03
N LYS A 93 21.48 -17.31 -11.61
CA LYS A 93 21.54 -17.13 -13.05
C LYS A 93 23.00 -17.19 -13.48
N THR A 94 23.31 -18.26 -14.22
CA THR A 94 24.67 -18.63 -14.64
C THR A 94 25.34 -17.60 -15.55
N ARG A 95 24.56 -16.71 -16.18
CA ARG A 95 25.06 -15.64 -17.05
C ARG A 95 24.33 -14.32 -16.80
N CYS A 96 25.09 -13.31 -16.37
CA CYS A 96 24.60 -11.93 -16.29
C CYS A 96 24.35 -11.39 -17.71
N GLY A 97 23.12 -10.96 -17.99
CA GLY A 97 22.73 -10.44 -19.31
C GLY A 97 23.51 -9.19 -19.72
N SER A 98 23.74 -8.26 -18.79
CA SER A 98 24.43 -7.00 -19.06
C SER A 98 25.92 -7.15 -19.45
N CYS A 99 26.55 -8.28 -19.15
CA CYS A 99 27.94 -8.55 -19.53
C CYS A 99 28.12 -9.88 -20.27
N SER A 100 27.01 -10.55 -20.62
CA SER A 100 27.03 -11.91 -21.17
C SER A 100 27.87 -12.90 -20.36
N GLY A 101 27.99 -12.72 -19.05
CA GLY A 101 28.80 -13.56 -18.17
C GLY A 101 30.26 -13.14 -17.98
N ARG A 102 30.75 -12.12 -18.70
CA ARG A 102 32.17 -11.70 -18.67
C ARG A 102 32.60 -10.97 -17.40
N GLY A 103 31.65 -10.51 -16.57
CA GLY A 103 31.96 -9.71 -15.38
C GLY A 103 32.43 -8.27 -15.68
N ARG A 104 32.56 -7.88 -16.94
CA ARG A 104 33.02 -6.55 -17.40
C ARG A 104 31.91 -5.84 -18.19
N ASN A 105 31.97 -4.53 -18.35
CA ASN A 105 30.94 -3.79 -19.08
C ASN A 105 30.71 -4.35 -20.52
N ALA A 106 29.49 -4.19 -21.05
CA ALA A 106 29.07 -4.76 -22.34
C ALA A 106 29.93 -4.30 -23.52
N SER A 107 30.52 -3.11 -23.42
CA SER A 107 31.33 -2.49 -24.47
C SER A 107 32.72 -3.10 -24.62
N ASP A 108 33.08 -4.11 -23.83
CA ASP A 108 34.39 -4.82 -23.86
C ASP A 108 35.59 -3.86 -23.84
N GLN A 109 35.37 -2.66 -23.30
CA GLN A 109 36.37 -1.61 -23.35
C GLN A 109 37.39 -1.92 -22.26
N ARG A 110 38.59 -2.30 -22.72
CA ARG A 110 39.83 -2.06 -21.97
C ARG A 110 39.73 -0.70 -21.31
N CYS A 111 40.18 -0.60 -20.06
CA CYS A 111 40.12 0.69 -19.37
C CYS A 111 40.83 1.73 -20.23
N THR A 112 40.11 2.75 -20.69
CA THR A 112 40.63 3.76 -21.63
C THR A 112 41.84 4.49 -21.05
N MET A 113 41.85 4.67 -19.72
CA MET A 113 42.90 5.37 -19.01
C MET A 113 44.21 4.60 -18.90
N CYS A 114 44.19 3.26 -18.89
CA CYS A 114 45.42 2.44 -18.88
C CYS A 114 45.56 1.57 -20.13
N GLN A 115 44.68 1.76 -21.11
CA GLN A 115 44.57 0.97 -22.35
C GLN A 115 44.51 -0.55 -22.12
N GLY A 116 44.03 -0.95 -20.93
CA GLY A 116 43.95 -2.35 -20.53
C GLY A 116 45.22 -2.95 -19.93
N SER A 117 46.29 -2.16 -19.77
CA SER A 117 47.55 -2.62 -19.17
C SER A 117 47.41 -3.05 -17.71
N GLY A 118 46.44 -2.50 -16.98
CA GLY A 118 46.27 -2.73 -15.54
C GLY A 118 47.44 -2.23 -14.68
N MET A 119 48.43 -1.55 -15.28
CA MET A 119 49.62 -1.11 -14.56
C MET A 119 49.34 0.10 -13.67
N ILE A 120 49.92 0.04 -12.47
CA ILE A 120 50.01 1.03 -11.38
C ILE A 120 48.76 1.89 -11.15
N ARG A 121 47.97 1.51 -10.14
CA ARG A 121 46.85 2.27 -9.53
C ARG A 121 46.05 3.13 -10.51
N CYS A 122 45.60 2.52 -11.61
CA CYS A 122 44.64 3.19 -12.48
C CYS A 122 43.36 3.49 -11.69
N HIS A 123 43.11 4.76 -11.36
CA HIS A 123 41.97 5.17 -10.54
C HIS A 123 40.63 4.74 -11.16
N SER A 124 40.55 4.68 -12.49
CA SER A 124 39.33 4.34 -13.21
C SER A 124 38.98 2.86 -13.22
N CYS A 125 39.96 1.95 -13.08
CA CYS A 125 39.71 0.49 -13.07
C CYS A 125 40.28 -0.24 -11.86
N GLY A 126 40.88 0.47 -10.90
CA GLY A 126 41.53 -0.12 -9.73
C GLY A 126 42.72 -1.03 -10.06
N GLY A 127 43.34 -0.88 -11.23
CA GLY A 127 44.41 -1.75 -11.72
C GLY A 127 43.93 -3.03 -12.43
N VAL A 128 42.63 -3.23 -12.62
CA VAL A 128 42.08 -4.44 -13.28
C VAL A 128 42.24 -4.40 -14.81
N GLY A 129 42.50 -3.23 -15.41
CA GLY A 129 42.62 -3.07 -16.86
C GLY A 129 41.28 -3.12 -17.61
N SER A 130 40.16 -3.27 -16.91
CA SER A 130 38.83 -3.29 -17.50
C SER A 130 37.81 -2.69 -16.55
N ILE A 131 36.69 -2.20 -17.09
CA ILE A 131 35.62 -1.64 -16.27
C ILE A 131 34.70 -2.77 -15.80
N THR A 132 34.68 -2.98 -14.49
CA THR A 132 33.85 -3.99 -13.84
C THR A 132 32.37 -3.77 -14.16
N CYS A 133 31.67 -4.84 -14.53
CA CYS A 133 30.23 -4.80 -14.77
C CYS A 133 29.51 -4.35 -13.48
N LYS A 134 28.77 -3.25 -13.55
CA LYS A 134 28.01 -2.72 -12.40
C LYS A 134 26.90 -3.67 -11.94
N THR A 135 26.26 -4.36 -12.88
CA THR A 135 25.14 -5.28 -12.60
C THR A 135 25.54 -6.50 -11.78
N CYS A 136 26.63 -7.19 -12.16
CA CYS A 136 27.10 -8.40 -11.45
C CYS A 136 28.32 -8.15 -10.56
N LYS A 137 28.81 -6.92 -10.47
CA LYS A 137 30.02 -6.51 -9.73
C LYS A 137 31.22 -7.42 -10.00
N GLY A 138 31.48 -7.75 -11.26
CA GLY A 138 32.63 -8.58 -11.65
C GLY A 138 32.39 -10.08 -11.65
N LYS A 139 31.29 -10.57 -11.05
CA LYS A 139 31.09 -12.01 -10.82
C LYS A 139 30.60 -12.80 -12.03
N GLY A 140 30.11 -12.11 -13.08
CA GLY A 140 29.56 -12.73 -14.28
C GLY A 140 28.21 -13.46 -14.07
N LYS A 141 27.80 -13.68 -12.82
CA LYS A 141 26.56 -14.37 -12.42
C LYS A 141 25.69 -13.43 -11.61
N LEU A 142 24.39 -13.70 -11.58
CA LEU A 142 23.41 -12.96 -10.78
C LEU A 142 22.66 -13.93 -9.88
N LEU A 143 22.34 -13.49 -8.67
CA LEU A 143 21.36 -14.19 -7.83
C LEU A 143 19.97 -13.69 -8.23
N CYS A 144 19.11 -14.63 -8.59
CA CYS A 144 17.71 -14.40 -8.92
C CYS A 144 16.83 -15.05 -7.86
N PHE A 145 15.70 -14.41 -7.53
CA PHE A 145 14.72 -14.92 -6.59
C PHE A 145 13.36 -14.28 -6.85
N ILE A 146 12.30 -14.92 -6.36
CA ILE A 146 10.94 -14.38 -6.43
C ILE A 146 10.74 -13.42 -5.26
N LYS A 147 10.09 -12.27 -5.51
CA LYS A 147 9.61 -11.38 -4.44
C LYS A 147 8.10 -11.53 -4.30
N LEU A 148 7.61 -11.59 -3.07
CA LEU A 148 6.19 -11.44 -2.77
C LEU A 148 5.95 -9.98 -2.40
N LYS A 149 5.01 -9.31 -3.09
CA LYS A 149 4.57 -7.97 -2.75
C LYS A 149 3.24 -8.08 -1.99
N ILE A 150 3.25 -7.67 -0.73
CA ILE A 150 2.05 -7.60 0.11
C ILE A 150 1.62 -6.14 0.19
N THR A 151 0.33 -5.90 -0.02
CA THR A 151 -0.30 -4.60 0.06
C THR A 151 -1.37 -4.65 1.15
N TRP A 152 -1.18 -3.89 2.21
CA TRP A 152 -2.19 -3.65 3.24
C TRP A 152 -2.99 -2.40 2.88
N LYS A 153 -4.31 -2.50 2.88
CA LYS A 153 -5.23 -1.39 2.62
C LYS A 153 -6.21 -1.24 3.78
N ASN A 154 -6.42 -0.01 4.21
CA ASN A 154 -7.44 0.36 5.17
C ASN A 154 -8.69 0.87 4.42
N ASN A 155 -9.78 0.13 4.50
CA ASN A 155 -11.06 0.52 3.91
C ASN A 155 -11.95 1.16 4.99
N ILE A 156 -12.54 2.32 4.66
CA ILE A 156 -13.34 3.10 5.59
C ILE A 156 -14.76 3.24 5.05
N HIS A 157 -15.74 2.84 5.85
CA HIS A 157 -17.16 3.14 5.63
C HIS A 157 -17.61 4.17 6.67
N VAL A 158 -18.21 5.27 6.22
CA VAL A 158 -18.72 6.34 7.09
C VAL A 158 -20.19 6.53 6.83
N SER A 159 -20.98 6.57 7.91
CA SER A 159 -22.38 6.96 7.85
C SER A 159 -22.65 8.07 8.86
N VAL A 160 -23.36 9.10 8.41
CA VAL A 160 -23.76 10.26 9.21
C VAL A 160 -25.27 10.23 9.37
N ILE A 161 -25.73 10.17 10.61
CA ILE A 161 -27.15 10.23 10.94
C ILE A 161 -27.54 11.71 11.14
N ASP A 162 -28.01 12.34 10.07
CA ASP A 162 -28.62 13.68 10.15
C ASP A 162 -30.08 13.59 10.60
N LYS A 163 -30.38 14.25 11.71
CA LYS A 163 -31.74 14.38 12.28
C LYS A 163 -32.50 15.56 11.66
N ARG A 164 -32.30 15.82 10.36
CA ARG A 164 -32.86 16.94 9.58
C ARG A 164 -32.55 18.31 10.19
N SER A 165 -31.31 18.50 10.63
CA SER A 165 -30.86 19.72 11.29
C SER A 165 -30.85 20.97 10.38
N GLY A 166 -30.82 20.77 9.05
CA GLY A 166 -30.52 21.81 8.07
C GLY A 166 -29.04 22.20 8.02
N PHE A 167 -28.17 21.44 8.67
CA PHE A 167 -26.72 21.62 8.65
C PHE A 167 -26.10 20.92 7.43
N PRO A 168 -25.05 21.48 6.79
CA PRO A 168 -24.36 20.85 5.68
C PRO A 168 -23.45 19.72 6.18
N VAL A 169 -23.85 18.47 5.96
CA VAL A 169 -23.18 17.27 6.47
C VAL A 169 -21.76 17.08 5.94
N GLU A 170 -21.43 17.65 4.78
CA GLU A 170 -20.09 17.67 4.18
C GLU A 170 -19.04 18.38 5.04
N LEU A 171 -19.46 19.27 5.95
CA LEU A 171 -18.55 19.92 6.90
C LEU A 171 -18.06 18.96 8.00
N LEU A 172 -18.67 17.78 8.12
CA LEU A 172 -18.35 16.80 9.14
C LEU A 172 -17.11 15.96 8.81
N ASP A 173 -16.65 15.93 7.55
CA ASP A 173 -15.51 15.10 7.13
C ASP A 173 -14.21 15.44 7.88
N LYS A 174 -14.07 16.70 8.32
CA LYS A 174 -12.82 17.24 8.90
C LYS A 174 -12.97 17.75 10.33
N ILE A 175 -13.98 17.28 11.05
CA ILE A 175 -14.18 17.60 12.46
C ILE A 175 -14.25 16.35 13.30
N THR A 176 -13.90 16.52 14.56
CA THR A 176 -13.91 15.45 15.57
C THR A 176 -15.17 15.51 16.42
N GLY A 177 -15.57 14.34 16.91
CA GLY A 177 -16.68 14.17 17.85
C GLY A 177 -16.21 13.43 19.09
N GLU A 178 -17.08 13.38 20.09
CA GLU A 178 -16.87 12.57 21.28
C GLU A 178 -17.08 11.09 20.94
N LYS A 179 -16.12 10.23 21.27
CA LYS A 179 -16.23 8.79 21.03
C LYS A 179 -17.15 8.15 22.06
N LEU A 180 -18.32 7.72 21.62
CA LEU A 180 -19.28 7.01 22.46
C LEU A 180 -19.00 5.50 22.52
N LEU A 181 -18.48 4.94 21.42
CA LEU A 181 -18.14 3.53 21.33
C LEU A 181 -16.90 3.36 20.45
N THR A 182 -16.03 2.43 20.84
CA THR A 182 -14.96 1.92 19.99
C THR A 182 -14.85 0.43 20.25
N ASP A 183 -15.14 -0.37 19.22
CA ASP A 183 -15.00 -1.83 19.26
C ASP A 183 -13.98 -2.27 18.20
N MET A 184 -13.17 -3.27 18.52
CA MET A 184 -12.11 -3.76 17.66
C MET A 184 -12.00 -5.28 17.76
N ALA A 185 -12.18 -5.95 16.63
CA ALA A 185 -12.14 -7.41 16.53
C ALA A 185 -11.78 -7.84 15.10
N PRO A 186 -11.32 -9.08 14.88
CA PRO A 186 -11.04 -9.58 13.53
C PRO A 186 -12.25 -9.47 12.60
N MET A 187 -13.44 -9.68 13.18
CA MET A 187 -14.73 -9.33 12.60
C MET A 187 -15.57 -8.68 13.69
N VAL A 188 -15.98 -7.43 13.49
CA VAL A 188 -16.87 -6.74 14.44
C VAL A 188 -18.33 -7.16 14.19
N TYR A 189 -19.13 -7.20 15.24
CA TYR A 189 -20.56 -7.44 15.13
C TYR A 189 -21.32 -6.12 14.96
N PRO A 190 -22.47 -6.11 14.27
CA PRO A 190 -23.37 -4.97 14.28
C PRO A 190 -23.77 -4.59 15.70
N VAL A 191 -23.83 -3.28 15.96
CA VAL A 191 -24.35 -2.75 17.22
C VAL A 191 -25.87 -2.87 17.19
N VAL A 192 -26.44 -3.55 18.21
CA VAL A 192 -27.88 -3.86 18.27
C VAL A 192 -28.62 -3.14 19.40
N SER A 193 -27.89 -2.58 20.37
CA SER A 193 -28.47 -2.02 21.61
C SER A 193 -28.15 -0.54 21.79
N PHE A 194 -27.77 0.18 20.73
CA PHE A 194 -27.60 1.62 20.82
C PHE A 194 -28.97 2.31 20.97
N PRO A 195 -29.11 3.36 21.81
CA PRO A 195 -30.39 4.03 22.05
C PRO A 195 -31.06 4.58 20.78
N ASP A 196 -30.26 5.08 19.84
CA ASP A 196 -30.74 5.51 18.52
C ASP A 196 -30.73 4.32 17.54
N SER A 197 -31.91 3.85 17.14
CA SER A 197 -32.05 2.73 16.20
C SER A 197 -31.40 2.99 14.84
N SER A 198 -31.25 4.26 14.45
CA SER A 198 -30.58 4.64 13.20
C SER A 198 -29.09 4.30 13.23
N VAL A 199 -28.47 4.35 14.42
CA VAL A 199 -27.08 3.94 14.63
C VAL A 199 -26.94 2.43 14.50
N ASN A 200 -27.88 1.66 15.03
CA ASN A 200 -27.89 0.20 14.89
C ASN A 200 -27.99 -0.20 13.40
N ALA A 201 -28.93 0.42 12.67
CA ALA A 201 -29.09 0.19 11.23
C ALA A 201 -27.85 0.59 10.41
N ALA A 202 -27.20 1.71 10.76
CA ALA A 202 -25.97 2.15 10.11
C ALA A 202 -24.81 1.17 10.36
N SER A 203 -24.67 0.68 11.60
CA SER A 203 -23.69 -0.34 11.95
C SER A 203 -23.93 -1.64 11.19
N GLU A 204 -25.19 -2.11 11.13
CA GLU A 204 -25.56 -3.31 10.37
C GLU A 204 -25.22 -3.18 8.88
N SER A 205 -25.59 -2.05 8.25
CA SER A 205 -25.28 -1.83 6.84
C SER A 205 -23.77 -1.79 6.59
N GLY A 206 -23.02 -1.06 7.43
CA GLY A 206 -21.57 -0.96 7.31
C GLY A 206 -20.88 -2.33 7.41
N VAL A 207 -21.23 -3.14 8.41
CA VAL A 207 -20.66 -4.48 8.58
C VAL A 207 -21.02 -5.38 7.40
N ARG A 208 -22.27 -5.37 6.96
CA ARG A 208 -22.76 -6.21 5.86
C ARG A 208 -22.13 -5.83 4.52
N GLU A 209 -22.06 -4.53 4.21
CA GLU A 209 -21.43 -4.03 2.97
C GLU A 209 -19.96 -4.40 2.93
N HIS A 210 -19.26 -4.22 4.05
CA HIS A 210 -17.86 -4.58 4.15
C HIS A 210 -17.64 -6.09 3.94
N GLN A 211 -18.47 -6.93 4.56
CA GLN A 211 -18.40 -8.37 4.34
C GLN A 211 -18.68 -8.73 2.87
N ALA A 212 -19.70 -8.11 2.25
CA ALA A 212 -20.05 -8.36 0.86
C ALA A 212 -18.94 -7.94 -0.12
N GLN A 213 -18.23 -6.84 0.15
CA GLN A 213 -17.19 -6.32 -0.73
C GLN A 213 -15.87 -7.09 -0.61
N PHE A 214 -15.52 -7.57 0.59
CA PHE A 214 -14.15 -7.99 0.89
C PHE A 214 -13.99 -9.44 1.30
N ALA A 215 -15.06 -10.15 1.69
CA ALA A 215 -14.95 -11.53 2.17
C ALA A 215 -14.39 -12.52 1.14
N THR A 216 -14.51 -12.23 -0.16
CA THR A 216 -14.07 -13.13 -1.24
C THR A 216 -12.74 -12.73 -1.87
N THR A 217 -12.31 -11.48 -1.72
CA THR A 217 -11.17 -10.89 -2.45
C THR A 217 -9.96 -10.61 -1.56
N CYS A 218 -10.18 -10.42 -0.25
CA CYS A 218 -9.15 -10.03 0.69
C CYS A 218 -9.24 -10.85 1.97
N ARG A 219 -8.13 -10.95 2.69
CA ARG A 219 -8.16 -11.38 4.09
C ARG A 219 -8.35 -10.15 4.97
N ILE A 220 -9.39 -10.16 5.80
CA ILE A 220 -9.62 -9.14 6.82
C ILE A 220 -8.74 -9.48 8.03
N LEU A 221 -7.85 -8.56 8.40
CA LEU A 221 -6.92 -8.74 9.52
C LEU A 221 -7.53 -8.24 10.83
N GLN A 222 -8.19 -7.08 10.75
CA GLN A 222 -8.82 -6.42 11.90
C GLN A 222 -9.90 -5.45 11.39
N GLN A 223 -10.99 -5.35 12.13
CA GLN A 223 -11.98 -4.30 11.97
C GLN A 223 -12.06 -3.46 13.24
N ARG A 224 -12.38 -2.18 13.07
CA ARG A 224 -12.68 -1.26 14.16
C ARG A 224 -13.91 -0.46 13.83
N GLN A 225 -14.92 -0.55 14.67
CA GLN A 225 -16.10 0.30 14.58
C GLN A 225 -16.05 1.37 15.67
N THR A 226 -16.34 2.61 15.27
CA THR A 226 -16.38 3.76 16.18
C THR A 226 -17.71 4.48 16.01
N ILE A 227 -18.37 4.81 17.12
CA ILE A 227 -19.53 5.70 17.13
C ILE A 227 -19.08 7.02 17.77
N GLU A 228 -19.27 8.12 17.05
CA GLU A 228 -18.90 9.45 17.49
C GLU A 228 -20.11 10.37 17.56
N LEU A 229 -20.29 11.03 18.70
CA LEU A 229 -21.25 12.10 18.87
C LEU A 229 -20.61 13.42 18.47
N ILE A 230 -21.18 14.05 17.44
CA ILE A 230 -20.77 15.38 17.00
C ILE A 230 -21.76 16.40 17.56
N PRO A 231 -21.33 17.30 18.47
CA PRO A 231 -22.17 18.37 18.94
C PRO A 231 -22.42 19.36 17.80
N ILE A 232 -23.69 19.70 17.58
CA ILE A 232 -24.11 20.73 16.62
C ILE A 232 -25.19 21.56 17.29
N THR A 233 -24.89 22.84 17.46
CA THR A 233 -25.79 23.82 18.07
C THR A 233 -26.24 24.79 17.01
N ARG A 234 -27.55 24.84 16.77
CA ARG A 234 -28.18 25.82 15.88
C ARG A 234 -28.56 27.05 16.69
N VAL A 235 -27.95 28.19 16.37
CA VAL A 235 -28.20 29.46 17.07
C VAL A 235 -29.07 30.35 16.20
N HIS A 236 -30.17 30.82 16.78
CA HIS A 236 -31.05 31.83 16.19
C HIS A 236 -30.72 33.17 16.80
N TYR A 237 -30.52 34.19 15.97
CA TYR A 237 -30.25 35.54 16.43
C TYR A 237 -31.00 36.57 15.58
N ALA A 238 -31.28 37.73 16.17
CA ALA A 238 -31.90 38.84 15.47
C ALA A 238 -30.85 39.91 15.16
N TRP A 239 -30.87 40.44 13.93
CA TRP A 239 -30.02 41.52 13.48
C TRP A 239 -30.80 42.40 12.48
N ASN A 240 -30.84 43.72 12.69
CA ASN A 240 -31.63 44.66 11.87
C ASN A 240 -33.07 44.16 11.58
N GLU A 241 -33.78 43.75 12.63
CA GLU A 241 -35.17 43.24 12.56
C GLU A 241 -35.35 41.94 11.74
N LYS A 242 -34.25 41.31 11.29
CA LYS A 242 -34.26 40.04 10.58
C LYS A 242 -33.71 38.92 11.46
N THR A 243 -34.33 37.76 11.39
CA THR A 243 -33.85 36.54 12.06
C THR A 243 -32.83 35.83 11.18
N HIS A 244 -31.68 35.54 11.75
CA HIS A 244 -30.58 34.83 11.11
C HIS A 244 -30.22 33.57 11.90
N ILE A 245 -29.50 32.66 11.24
CA ILE A 245 -29.08 31.39 11.81
C ILE A 245 -27.58 31.18 11.55
N TYR A 246 -26.88 30.70 12.57
CA TYR A 246 -25.57 30.09 12.40
C TYR A 246 -25.51 28.78 13.20
N PHE A 247 -24.52 27.95 12.88
CA PHE A 247 -24.26 26.69 13.54
C PHE A 247 -22.89 26.73 14.20
N VAL A 248 -22.81 26.21 15.42
CA VAL A 248 -21.55 25.85 16.07
C VAL A 248 -21.45 24.34 16.06
N TYR A 249 -20.35 23.77 15.56
CA TYR A 249 -20.23 22.33 15.34
C TYR A 249 -18.85 21.77 15.65
N GLY A 250 -18.82 20.48 15.97
CA GLY A 250 -17.60 19.74 16.34
C GLY A 250 -17.13 20.09 17.75
N THR A 251 -16.24 19.26 18.29
CA THR A 251 -15.58 19.54 19.58
C THR A 251 -14.61 20.72 19.48
N GLU A 252 -14.26 21.12 18.25
CA GLU A 252 -13.45 22.30 17.93
C GLU A 252 -14.26 23.60 17.93
N HIS A 253 -15.60 23.55 18.09
CA HIS A 253 -16.48 24.72 18.10
C HIS A 253 -16.40 25.59 16.84
N LYS A 254 -16.29 24.96 15.67
CA LYS A 254 -16.27 25.69 14.38
C LYS A 254 -17.63 26.34 14.13
N VAL A 255 -17.61 27.49 13.44
CA VAL A 255 -18.81 28.25 13.12
C VAL A 255 -19.13 28.13 11.63
N TYR A 256 -20.39 27.90 11.29
CA TYR A 256 -20.89 27.92 9.92
C TYR A 256 -22.14 28.80 9.83
N THR A 257 -22.18 29.68 8.84
CA THR A 257 -23.38 30.43 8.46
C THR A 257 -23.43 30.60 6.95
N LYS A 258 -24.63 30.48 6.39
CA LYS A 258 -24.85 30.67 4.95
C LYS A 258 -24.88 32.16 4.58
N ASP A 259 -25.58 32.95 5.40
CA ASP A 259 -25.94 34.33 5.09
C ASP A 259 -25.54 35.27 6.24
N TYR A 260 -24.22 35.51 6.37
CA TYR A 260 -23.70 36.45 7.36
C TYR A 260 -24.12 37.90 7.04
N PRO A 261 -24.78 38.61 7.97
CA PRO A 261 -25.41 39.91 7.69
C PRO A 261 -24.43 41.07 7.49
N ALA A 262 -23.19 40.96 7.99
CA ALA A 262 -22.18 42.01 7.85
C ALA A 262 -21.04 41.56 6.94
N LYS A 263 -21.23 41.65 5.61
CA LYS A 263 -20.14 41.45 4.64
C LYS A 263 -19.21 42.67 4.65
N CYS A 264 -18.37 42.80 5.66
CA CYS A 264 -17.31 43.81 5.67
C CYS A 264 -16.18 43.34 4.74
N CYS A 265 -15.73 44.20 3.82
CA CYS A 265 -14.68 43.91 2.83
C CYS A 265 -13.28 43.63 3.44
N CYS A 266 -13.15 43.60 4.77
CA CYS A 266 -11.87 43.70 5.48
C CYS A 266 -11.64 42.61 6.54
N CYS A 267 -12.61 41.74 6.82
CA CYS A 267 -12.50 40.81 7.96
C CYS A 267 -12.98 39.41 7.59
N SER A 268 -12.02 38.49 7.48
CA SER A 268 -12.29 37.04 7.58
C SER A 268 -12.62 36.73 9.03
N ILE A 269 -13.75 36.07 9.28
CA ILE A 269 -14.02 35.46 10.58
C ILE A 269 -13.09 34.25 10.68
N LEU A 270 -12.13 34.32 11.60
CA LEU A 270 -11.21 33.25 12.00
C LEU A 270 -11.94 32.24 12.90
#